data_AF-A0A1Y4LST3-F1
#
_entry.id   AF-A0A1Y4LST3-F1
#
_cell.length_a   1.000
_cell.length_b   1.000
_cell.length_c   1.000
_cell.angle_alpha   90.00
_cell.angle_beta   90.00
_cell.angle_gamma   90.00
#
_symmetry.space_group_name_H-M   'P 1'
#
loop_
_entity.id
_entity.type
_entity.pdbx_description
1 polymer ?
#
loop_
_entity_poly.entity_id
_entity_poly.type
_entity_poly.pdbx_seq_one_letter_code
_entity_poly.pdbx_strand_id
1 'polypeptide(L)'
;APEQPPETAPQVPLTCLGEGSRPYTQAIRDMMDQTRGFLRSLQALSRRSGSRAARVLSGIAGDLRREERRLSTAHFLITGERYSPSQAGAAPSGPLPLVLRTLFQQLHQRAAQARAAAQGMGDPCLQQLFQDLGEDAEFHAQRLRALLEEIP
;
A
#
# COMPACT_ATOMS: atom_id res chain seq x y z
N ALA A 1 -42.07 -30.75 -20.69
CA ALA A 1 -41.33 -29.58 -21.19
C ALA A 1 -39.86 -29.81 -20.85
N PRO A 2 -38.90 -29.61 -21.76
CA PRO A 2 -37.49 -29.70 -21.39
C PRO A 2 -37.13 -28.47 -20.55
N GLU A 3 -36.61 -28.70 -19.34
CA GLU A 3 -35.99 -27.66 -18.51
C GLU A 3 -34.80 -27.07 -19.27
N GLN A 4 -34.83 -25.77 -19.51
CA GLN A 4 -33.68 -25.04 -20.00
C GLN A 4 -32.63 -24.95 -18.88
N PRO A 5 -31.34 -25.22 -19.16
CA PRO A 5 -30.28 -25.01 -18.18
C PRO A 5 -30.21 -23.52 -17.77
N PRO A 6 -29.80 -23.20 -16.54
CA PRO A 6 -29.79 -21.84 -16.05
C PRO A 6 -28.88 -20.99 -16.93
N GLU A 7 -29.44 -19.91 -17.46
CA GLU A 7 -28.74 -18.88 -18.22
C GLU A 7 -27.58 -18.37 -17.34
N THR A 8 -26.36 -18.76 -17.72
CA THR A 8 -25.16 -18.40 -16.96
C THR A 8 -25.01 -16.90 -17.08
N ALA A 9 -25.17 -16.18 -15.96
CA ALA A 9 -24.98 -14.73 -15.94
C ALA A 9 -23.65 -14.37 -16.64
N PRO A 10 -23.61 -13.30 -17.46
CA PRO A 10 -22.42 -12.96 -18.21
C PRO A 10 -21.25 -12.72 -17.25
N GLN A 11 -20.23 -13.58 -17.34
CA GLN A 11 -19.00 -13.43 -16.59
C GLN A 11 -18.26 -12.22 -17.18
N VAL A 12 -18.05 -11.17 -16.38
CA VAL A 12 -17.29 -10.00 -16.81
C VAL A 12 -15.86 -10.44 -17.11
N PRO A 13 -15.33 -10.24 -18.34
CA PRO A 13 -13.98 -10.66 -18.67
C PRO A 13 -12.95 -9.99 -17.77
N LEU A 14 -12.04 -10.79 -17.22
CA LEU A 14 -10.92 -10.27 -16.45
C LEU A 14 -9.94 -9.58 -17.41
N THR A 15 -9.90 -8.26 -17.34
CA THR A 15 -9.00 -7.39 -18.11
C THR A 15 -8.17 -6.57 -17.13
N CYS A 16 -6.96 -6.19 -17.55
CA CYS A 16 -6.04 -5.37 -16.75
C CYS A 16 -6.75 -4.15 -16.16
N LEU A 17 -6.91 -4.13 -14.83
CA LEU A 17 -7.59 -3.07 -14.07
C LEU A 17 -9.04 -2.79 -14.51
N GLY A 18 -9.70 -3.76 -15.15
CA GLY A 18 -11.09 -3.64 -15.58
C GLY A 18 -12.09 -4.02 -14.48
N GLU A 19 -13.39 -3.94 -14.79
CA GLU A 19 -14.46 -4.23 -13.83
C GLU A 19 -14.45 -5.67 -13.29
N GLY A 20 -13.88 -6.62 -14.05
CA GLY A 20 -13.66 -8.00 -13.59
C GLY A 20 -12.76 -8.09 -12.35
N SER A 21 -11.96 -7.06 -12.08
CA SER A 21 -11.03 -6.98 -10.94
C SER A 21 -11.68 -6.41 -9.67
N ARG A 22 -12.99 -6.12 -9.68
CA ARG A 22 -13.75 -5.63 -8.52
C ARG A 22 -13.57 -6.45 -7.24
N PRO A 23 -13.45 -7.80 -7.24
CA PRO A 23 -13.19 -8.58 -6.03
C PRO A 23 -11.91 -8.16 -5.27
N TYR A 24 -10.93 -7.56 -5.95
CA TYR A 24 -9.66 -7.12 -5.35
C TYR A 24 -9.72 -5.69 -4.77
N THR A 25 -10.84 -4.98 -4.92
CA THR A 25 -10.98 -3.58 -4.51
C THR A 25 -10.65 -3.37 -3.03
N GLN A 26 -11.05 -4.30 -2.16
CA GLN A 26 -10.77 -4.16 -0.73
C GLN A 26 -9.26 -4.21 -0.44
N ALA A 27 -8.52 -5.11 -1.08
CA ALA A 27 -7.07 -5.18 -0.91
C ALA A 27 -6.37 -3.88 -1.37
N ILE A 28 -6.87 -3.26 -2.45
CA ILE A 28 -6.37 -1.95 -2.91
C ILE A 28 -6.63 -0.88 -1.84
N ARG A 29 -7.86 -0.80 -1.31
CA ARG A 29 -8.24 0.17 -0.28
C ARG A 29 -7.42 -0.01 1.00
N ASP A 30 -7.18 -1.25 1.43
CA ASP A 30 -6.35 -1.55 2.59
C ASP A 30 -4.91 -1.06 2.38
N MET A 31 -4.32 -1.28 1.19
CA MET A 31 -2.99 -0.76 0.86
C MET A 31 -2.95 0.76 0.82
N MET A 32 -4.01 1.43 0.36
CA MET A 32 -4.13 2.89 0.37
C MET A 32 -4.21 3.45 1.79
N ASP A 33 -5.02 2.84 2.66
CA ASP A 33 -5.14 3.23 4.07
C ASP A 33 -3.79 3.09 4.79
N GLN A 34 -3.08 1.97 4.56
CA GLN A 34 -1.73 1.77 5.07
C GLN A 34 -0.75 2.84 4.54
N THR A 35 -0.73 3.09 3.23
CA THR A 35 0.13 4.10 2.59
C THR A 35 -0.06 5.47 3.22
N ARG A 36 -1.31 5.88 3.40
CA ARG A 36 -1.66 7.15 4.06
C ARG A 36 -1.23 7.18 5.53
N GLY A 37 -1.33 6.06 6.23
CA GLY A 37 -0.80 5.89 7.59
C GLY A 37 0.70 6.14 7.66
N PHE A 38 1.47 5.49 6.80
CA PHE A 38 2.92 5.71 6.70
C PHE A 38 3.28 7.15 6.35
N LEU A 39 2.59 7.75 5.37
CA LEU A 39 2.83 9.15 4.99
C LEU A 39 2.69 10.10 6.17
N ARG A 40 1.64 9.94 7.00
CA ARG A 40 1.45 10.76 8.21
C ARG A 40 2.60 10.54 9.20
N SER A 41 2.95 9.29 9.47
CA SER A 41 4.04 8.93 10.37
C SER A 41 5.38 9.54 9.95
N LEU A 42 5.73 9.39 8.67
CA LEU A 42 6.98 9.91 8.12
C LEU A 42 7.01 11.44 8.13
N GLN A 43 5.90 12.10 7.83
CA GLN A 43 5.79 13.57 7.90
C GLN A 43 5.97 14.07 9.34
N ALA A 44 5.30 13.45 10.32
CA ALA A 44 5.42 13.81 11.72
C ALA A 44 6.86 13.62 12.23
N LEU A 45 7.49 12.49 11.90
CA LEU A 45 8.87 12.20 12.26
C LEU A 45 9.86 13.14 11.58
N SER A 46 9.69 13.43 10.29
CA SER A 46 10.60 14.30 9.54
C SER A 46 10.66 15.71 10.12
N ARG A 47 9.57 16.22 10.70
CA ARG A 47 9.52 17.56 11.32
C ARG A 47 10.32 17.67 12.62
N ARG A 48 10.55 16.55 13.31
CA ARG A 48 11.21 16.50 14.63
C ARG A 48 12.54 15.76 14.63
N SER A 49 13.03 15.38 13.45
CA SER A 49 14.29 14.65 13.26
C SER A 49 15.40 15.59 12.80
N GLY A 50 16.66 15.20 13.02
CA GLY A 50 17.81 15.90 12.44
C GLY A 50 17.81 15.87 10.91
N SER A 51 18.61 16.74 10.28
CA SER A 51 18.60 17.00 8.83
C SER A 51 18.76 15.75 7.95
N ARG A 52 19.63 14.80 8.35
CA ARG A 52 19.86 13.54 7.63
C ARG A 52 18.65 12.60 7.70
N ALA A 53 18.16 12.33 8.91
CA ALA A 53 16.98 11.51 9.13
C ALA A 53 15.74 12.10 8.45
N ALA A 54 15.54 13.42 8.55
CA ALA A 54 14.47 14.13 7.85
C ALA A 54 14.53 13.92 6.32
N ARG A 55 15.74 13.95 5.72
CA ARG A 55 15.92 13.70 4.28
C ARG A 55 15.52 12.28 3.89
N VAL A 56 15.94 11.26 4.65
CA VAL A 56 15.59 9.86 4.37
C VAL A 56 14.08 9.65 4.50
N LEU A 57 13.48 10.12 5.60
CA LEU A 57 12.04 10.01 5.85
C LEU A 57 11.22 10.73 4.76
N SER A 58 11.67 11.91 4.33
CA SER A 58 11.04 12.67 3.24
C SER A 58 11.16 11.96 1.90
N GLY A 59 12.29 11.28 1.64
CA GLY A 59 12.50 10.43 0.46
C GLY A 59 11.48 9.30 0.40
N ILE A 60 11.38 8.51 1.48
CA ILE A 60 10.39 7.42 1.59
C ILE A 60 8.96 7.98 1.42
N ALA A 61 8.64 9.12 2.04
CA ALA A 61 7.33 9.74 1.88
C ALA A 61 7.05 10.19 0.43
N GLY A 62 8.09 10.53 -0.34
CA GLY A 62 7.98 10.81 -1.78
C GLY A 62 7.61 9.58 -2.59
N ASP A 63 8.23 8.43 -2.30
CA ASP A 63 7.94 7.14 -2.92
C ASP A 63 6.49 6.72 -2.63
N LEU A 64 6.09 6.75 -1.36
CA LEU A 64 4.73 6.40 -0.94
C LEU A 64 3.64 7.31 -1.54
N ARG A 65 3.94 8.58 -1.85
CA ARG A 65 2.99 9.46 -2.57
C ARG A 65 2.80 9.04 -4.04
N ARG A 66 3.85 8.52 -4.69
CA ARG A 66 3.71 7.95 -6.04
C ARG A 66 2.91 6.66 -5.98
N GLU A 67 3.18 5.84 -4.97
CA GLU A 67 2.47 4.60 -4.72
C GLU A 67 0.97 4.81 -4.47
N GLU A 68 0.61 5.78 -3.61
CA GLU A 68 -0.78 6.16 -3.37
C GLU A 68 -1.51 6.57 -4.66
N ARG A 69 -0.82 7.29 -5.56
CA ARG A 69 -1.39 7.66 -6.87
C ARG A 69 -1.63 6.43 -7.73
N ARG A 70 -0.68 5.49 -7.80
CA ARG A 70 -0.83 4.22 -8.54
C ARG A 70 -2.04 3.44 -8.04
N LEU A 71 -2.16 3.28 -6.71
CA LEU A 71 -3.30 2.60 -6.09
C LEU A 71 -4.63 3.33 -6.33
N SER A 72 -4.65 4.66 -6.22
CA SER A 72 -5.84 5.48 -6.50
C SER A 72 -6.29 5.33 -7.95
N THR A 73 -5.34 5.30 -8.88
CA THR A 73 -5.62 5.10 -10.31
C THR A 73 -6.17 3.69 -10.56
N ALA A 74 -5.57 2.65 -10.00
CA ALA A 74 -6.08 1.28 -10.10
C ALA A 74 -7.51 1.16 -9.55
N HIS A 75 -7.77 1.72 -8.37
CA HIS A 75 -9.11 1.75 -7.78
C HIS A 75 -10.12 2.43 -8.72
N PHE A 76 -9.78 3.61 -9.23
CA PHE A 76 -10.67 4.36 -10.12
C PHE A 76 -10.95 3.62 -11.44
N LEU A 77 -9.95 2.97 -12.02
CA LEU A 77 -10.12 2.20 -13.26
C LEU A 77 -11.07 1.00 -13.05
N ILE A 78 -10.98 0.33 -11.90
CA ILE A 78 -11.79 -0.86 -11.58
C ILE A 78 -13.24 -0.51 -11.20
N THR A 79 -13.42 0.60 -10.48
CA THR A 79 -14.69 0.92 -9.81
C THR A 79 -15.43 2.11 -10.42
N GLY A 80 -14.74 2.99 -11.15
CA GLY A 80 -15.26 4.30 -11.56
C GLY A 80 -15.33 5.32 -10.41
N GLU A 81 -14.96 4.93 -9.18
CA GLU A 81 -15.11 5.76 -7.99
C GLU A 81 -13.76 6.27 -7.48
N ARG A 82 -13.77 7.51 -6.99
CA ARG A 82 -12.62 8.08 -6.28
C ARG A 82 -12.58 7.52 -4.87
N TYR A 83 -11.40 7.06 -4.46
CA TYR A 83 -11.19 6.59 -3.10
C TYR A 83 -11.35 7.71 -2.07
N SER A 84 -12.17 7.44 -1.05
CA SER A 84 -12.32 8.27 0.15
C SER A 84 -11.73 7.54 1.37
N PRO A 85 -10.84 8.18 2.15
CA PRO A 85 -10.19 7.55 3.30
C PRO A 85 -11.20 7.23 4.41
N SER A 86 -11.03 6.08 5.06
CA SER A 86 -11.98 5.57 6.05
C SER A 86 -11.83 6.20 7.45
N GLN A 87 -10.63 6.64 7.85
CA GLN A 87 -10.37 7.65 8.90
C GLN A 87 -8.85 7.81 9.13
N ALA A 88 -8.44 8.95 9.67
CA ALA A 88 -7.04 9.22 9.98
C ALA A 88 -6.68 8.74 11.41
N GLY A 89 -5.95 7.63 11.53
CA GLY A 89 -5.30 7.26 12.79
C GLY A 89 -4.29 8.32 13.25
N ALA A 90 -4.10 8.43 14.57
CA ALA A 90 -3.23 9.41 15.21
C ALA A 90 -1.77 9.29 14.74
N ALA A 91 -1.07 10.43 14.67
CA ALA A 91 0.36 10.45 14.39
C ALA A 91 1.13 9.72 15.51
N PRO A 92 2.20 8.97 15.18
CA PRO A 92 2.96 8.24 16.18
C PRO A 92 3.62 9.21 17.17
N SER A 93 3.45 8.92 18.46
CA SER A 93 4.10 9.62 19.57
C SER A 93 5.23 8.79 20.17
N GLY A 94 6.24 9.44 20.72
CA GLY A 94 7.33 8.78 21.46
C GLY A 94 8.74 9.08 20.94
N PRO A 95 9.76 8.40 21.50
CA PRO A 95 11.15 8.52 21.06
C PRO A 95 11.36 8.03 19.63
N LEU A 96 12.20 8.74 18.86
CA LEU A 96 12.47 8.43 17.46
C LEU A 96 12.85 6.96 17.21
N PRO A 97 13.77 6.33 17.98
CA PRO A 97 14.17 4.94 17.73
C PRO A 97 13.02 3.93 17.87
N LEU A 98 12.14 4.14 18.86
CA LEU A 98 10.99 3.26 19.09
C LEU A 98 9.97 3.38 17.96
N VAL A 99 9.70 4.60 17.48
CA VAL A 99 8.79 4.79 16.35
C VAL A 99 9.37 4.19 15.07
N LEU A 100 10.67 4.38 14.80
CA LEU A 100 11.34 3.77 13.65
C LEU A 100 11.30 2.24 13.70
N ARG A 101 11.50 1.63 14.87
CA ARG A 101 11.33 0.19 15.08
C ARG A 101 9.92 -0.28 14.73
N THR A 102 8.88 0.43 15.19
CA THR A 102 7.50 0.10 14.84
C THR A 102 7.26 0.20 13.33
N LEU A 103 7.71 1.27 12.69
CA LEU A 103 7.55 1.45 11.24
C LEU A 103 8.29 0.36 10.44
N PHE A 104 9.49 -0.03 10.88
CA PHE A 104 10.25 -1.12 10.29
C PHE A 104 9.46 -2.45 10.30
N GLN A 105 8.88 -2.81 11.45
CA GLN A 105 8.06 -4.01 11.58
C GLN A 105 6.79 -3.94 10.70
N GLN A 106 6.14 -2.78 10.67
CA GLN A 106 4.94 -2.57 9.85
C GLN A 106 5.26 -2.67 8.34
N LEU A 107 6.40 -2.18 7.88
CA LEU A 107 6.82 -2.30 6.48
C LEU A 107 7.07 -3.76 6.08
N HIS A 108 7.69 -4.57 6.94
CA HIS A 108 7.84 -6.00 6.68
C HIS A 108 6.49 -6.73 6.64
N GLN A 109 5.59 -6.43 7.59
CA GLN A 109 4.25 -6.99 7.59
C GLN A 109 3.49 -6.62 6.31
N ARG A 110 3.59 -5.35 5.89
CA ARG A 110 3.02 -4.85 4.65
C ARG A 110 3.59 -5.57 3.43
N ALA A 111 4.91 -5.77 3.37
CA ALA A 111 5.53 -6.47 2.25
C ALA A 111 5.00 -7.90 2.11
N ALA A 112 4.89 -8.62 3.23
CA ALA A 112 4.30 -9.96 3.27
C ALA A 112 2.83 -9.96 2.81
N GLN A 113 2.03 -9.01 3.30
CA GLN A 113 0.62 -8.86 2.88
C GLN A 113 0.48 -8.57 1.39
N ALA A 114 1.30 -7.66 0.85
CA ALA A 114 1.27 -7.29 -0.56
C ALA A 114 1.61 -8.49 -1.46
N ARG A 115 2.64 -9.26 -1.11
CA ARG A 115 3.02 -10.47 -1.86
C ARG A 115 1.99 -11.58 -1.77
N ALA A 116 1.42 -11.81 -0.59
CA ALA A 116 0.35 -12.78 -0.42
C ALA A 116 -0.88 -12.41 -1.25
N ALA A 117 -1.24 -11.11 -1.28
CA ALA A 117 -2.33 -10.62 -2.13
C ALA A 117 -2.01 -10.80 -3.62
N ALA A 118 -0.79 -10.47 -4.06
CA ALA A 118 -0.36 -10.66 -5.45
C ALA A 118 -0.50 -12.12 -5.92
N GLN A 119 -0.18 -13.09 -5.06
CA GLN A 119 -0.31 -14.52 -5.39
C GLN A 119 -1.76 -14.96 -5.61
N GLY A 120 -2.74 -14.28 -4.99
CA GLY A 120 -4.16 -14.56 -5.11
C GLY A 120 -4.88 -13.78 -6.22
N MET A 121 -4.18 -12.93 -6.97
CA MET A 121 -4.75 -12.09 -8.01
C MET A 121 -4.71 -12.79 -9.37
N GLY A 122 -5.84 -12.84 -10.05
CA GLY A 122 -5.93 -13.29 -11.45
C GLY A 122 -5.64 -12.18 -12.46
N ASP A 123 -5.72 -10.91 -12.04
CA ASP A 123 -5.42 -9.76 -12.91
C ASP A 123 -3.90 -9.52 -12.92
N PRO A 124 -3.22 -9.68 -14.06
CA PRO A 124 -1.76 -9.55 -14.14
C PRO A 124 -1.26 -8.14 -13.81
N CYS A 125 -2.06 -7.09 -14.07
CA CYS A 125 -1.69 -5.73 -13.75
C CYS A 125 -1.76 -5.45 -12.24
N LEU A 126 -2.75 -6.02 -11.55
CA LEU A 126 -2.81 -5.94 -10.09
C LEU A 126 -1.73 -6.81 -9.44
N GLN A 127 -1.50 -8.01 -9.97
CA GLN A 127 -0.43 -8.88 -9.49
C GLN A 127 0.92 -8.17 -9.53
N GLN A 128 1.28 -7.56 -10.66
CA GLN A 128 2.52 -6.79 -10.77
C GLN A 128 2.53 -5.59 -9.82
N LEU A 129 1.43 -4.82 -9.77
CA LEU A 129 1.33 -3.67 -8.88
C LEU A 129 1.64 -4.09 -7.43
N PHE A 130 1.02 -5.15 -6.92
CA PHE A 130 1.21 -5.61 -5.54
C PHE A 130 2.59 -6.24 -5.28
N GLN A 131 3.21 -6.86 -6.29
CA GLN A 131 4.61 -7.29 -6.19
C GLN A 131 5.52 -6.08 -5.96
N ASP A 132 5.37 -5.03 -6.77
CA ASP A 132 6.14 -3.79 -6.64
C ASP A 132 5.94 -3.16 -5.25
N LEU A 133 4.71 -3.12 -4.71
CA LEU A 133 4.46 -2.59 -3.35
C LEU A 133 5.24 -3.38 -2.29
N GLY A 134 5.35 -4.70 -2.47
CA GLY A 134 6.07 -5.57 -1.57
C GLY A 134 7.57 -5.31 -1.57
N GLU A 135 8.16 -5.18 -2.76
CA GLU A 135 9.57 -4.83 -2.95
C GLU A 135 9.90 -3.44 -2.42
N ASP A 136 9.06 -2.44 -2.74
CA ASP A 136 9.21 -1.07 -2.26
C ASP A 136 9.14 -1.01 -0.72
N ALA A 137 8.20 -1.74 -0.10
CA ALA A 137 8.07 -1.77 1.35
C ALA A 137 9.31 -2.37 2.04
N GLU A 138 9.91 -3.43 1.49
CA GLU A 138 11.18 -3.97 2.00
C GLU A 138 12.33 -2.99 1.81
N PHE A 139 12.42 -2.35 0.65
CA PHE A 139 13.42 -1.34 0.38
C PHE A 139 13.32 -0.19 1.41
N HIS A 140 12.11 0.30 1.70
CA HIS A 140 11.89 1.31 2.73
C HIS A 140 12.29 0.80 4.13
N ALA A 141 12.00 -0.46 4.46
CA ALA A 141 12.40 -1.05 5.73
C ALA A 141 13.93 -1.05 5.90
N GLN A 142 14.68 -1.41 4.86
CA GLN A 142 16.14 -1.34 4.90
C GLN A 142 16.64 0.10 5.13
N ARG A 143 16.00 1.10 4.53
CA ARG A 143 16.35 2.51 4.77
C ARG A 143 16.07 2.95 6.20
N LEU A 144 15.00 2.46 6.83
CA LEU A 144 14.74 2.74 8.25
C LEU A 144 15.74 2.03 9.17
N ARG A 145 16.15 0.80 8.82
CA ARG A 145 17.20 0.08 9.56
C ARG A 145 18.53 0.83 9.52
N ALA A 146 18.94 1.30 8.33
CA ALA A 146 20.15 2.11 8.18
C ALA A 146 20.11 3.40 9.01
N LEU A 147 18.93 4.04 9.15
CA LEU A 147 18.79 5.18 10.06
C LEU A 147 18.96 4.78 11.52
N LEU A 148 18.44 3.64 11.94
CA LEU A 148 18.58 3.14 13.32
C LEU A 148 20.03 2.81 13.68
N GLU A 149 20.80 2.27 12.73
CA GLU A 149 22.23 1.98 12.88
C GLU A 149 23.07 3.25 13.13
N GLU A 150 22.56 4.43 12.76
CA GLU A 150 23.23 5.73 12.96
C GLU A 150 22.82 6.43 14.27
N ILE A 151 21.84 5.90 15.02
CA ILE A 151 21.43 6.49 16.29
C ILE A 151 22.35 5.98 17.41
N PRO A 152 23.01 6.88 18.17
CA PRO A 152 23.90 6.52 19.27
C PRO A 152 23.18 5.91 20.47
#